data_AF-A0A965PEW9-F1
#
_entry.id   AF-A0A965PEW9-F1
#
_cell.length_a   1.000
_cell.length_b   1.000
_cell.length_c   1.000
_cell.angle_alpha   90.00
_cell.angle_beta   90.00
_cell.angle_gamma   90.00
#
_symmetry.space_group_name_H-M   'P 1'
#
loop_
_entity.id
_entity.type
_entity.pdbx_description
1 polymer ?
#
loop_
_entity_poly.entity_id
_entity_poly.type
_entity_poly.pdbx_seq_one_letter_code
_entity_poly.pdbx_strand_id
1 'polypeptide(L)'
;MKTIKIAEADIPVKFGMFVLGTFLRERNLKLSDLSQLGEDLLFALELAFAGVQAGYKAKGEKCPYTLEKFCDLVDLDKKGINRITELITNEISVPEDPERKNEIAEAVS
;
A
#
# COMPACT_ATOMS: atom_id res chain seq x y z
N MET A 1 6.01 2.84 11.56
CA MET A 1 6.15 3.36 10.19
C MET A 1 7.25 2.55 9.53
N LYS A 2 6.96 1.91 8.40
CA LYS A 2 7.91 1.02 7.72
C LYS A 2 8.68 1.80 6.65
N THR A 3 9.90 1.39 6.39
CA THR A 3 10.71 1.85 5.26
C THR A 3 10.99 0.67 4.37
N ILE A 4 10.92 0.89 3.06
CA ILE A 4 11.25 -0.10 2.04
C ILE A 4 12.51 0.35 1.34
N LYS A 5 13.39 -0.60 1.06
CA LYS A 5 14.58 -0.34 0.28
C LYS A 5 14.31 -0.72 -1.17
N ILE A 6 14.32 0.27 -2.06
CA ILE A 6 14.24 0.07 -3.51
C ILE A 6 15.52 0.66 -4.11
N ALA A 7 16.26 -0.16 -4.86
CA ALA A 7 17.62 0.16 -5.29
C ALA A 7 18.50 0.57 -4.10
N GLU A 8 18.93 1.84 -4.03
CA GLU A 8 19.74 2.40 -2.94
C GLU A 8 18.96 3.38 -2.05
N ALA A 9 17.66 3.56 -2.27
CA ALA A 9 16.83 4.52 -1.54
C ALA A 9 16.01 3.84 -0.43
N ASP A 10 16.08 4.40 0.78
CA ASP A 10 15.17 4.07 1.89
C ASP A 10 13.92 4.94 1.82
N ILE A 11 12.80 4.34 1.41
CA ILE A 11 11.55 5.04 1.13
C ILE A 11 10.55 4.76 2.25
N PRO A 12 10.02 5.79 2.95
CA PRO A 12 8.99 5.60 3.95
C PRO A 12 7.67 5.21 3.29
N VAL A 13 7.00 4.20 3.85
CA VAL A 13 5.73 3.69 3.33
C VAL A 13 4.73 3.50 4.45
N LYS A 14 3.47 3.83 4.16
CA LYS A 14 2.36 3.65 5.08
C LYS A 14 1.11 3.23 4.30
N PHE A 15 0.71 1.98 4.47
CA PHE A 15 -0.59 1.49 4.01
C PHE A 15 -1.53 1.43 5.21
N GLY A 16 -2.49 2.35 5.24
CA GLY A 16 -3.56 2.35 6.24
C GLY A 16 -4.91 2.26 5.56
N MET A 17 -5.95 1.89 6.32
CA MET A 17 -7.36 1.84 5.86
C MET A 17 -7.77 3.11 5.10
N PHE A 18 -7.29 4.29 5.51
CA PHE A 18 -7.55 5.54 4.81
C PHE A 18 -6.90 5.64 3.42
N VAL A 19 -5.64 5.21 3.28
CA VAL A 19 -4.91 5.25 2.00
C VAL A 19 -5.55 4.26 1.02
N LEU A 20 -5.79 3.03 1.48
CA LEU A 20 -6.45 1.99 0.70
C LEU A 20 -7.87 2.42 0.30
N GLY A 21 -8.66 2.92 1.25
CA GLY A 21 -10.02 3.37 1.00
C GLY A 21 -10.10 4.57 0.05
N THR A 22 -9.18 5.52 0.15
CA THR A 22 -9.13 6.69 -0.75
C THR A 22 -8.75 6.25 -2.16
N PHE A 23 -7.70 5.43 -2.29
CA PHE A 23 -7.25 4.92 -3.58
C PHE A 23 -8.32 4.10 -4.30
N LEU A 24 -9.00 3.19 -3.59
CA LEU A 24 -10.10 2.41 -4.14
C LEU A 24 -11.26 3.32 -4.55
N ARG A 25 -11.64 4.29 -3.71
CA ARG A 25 -12.72 5.22 -3.98
C ARG A 25 -12.45 6.10 -5.21
N GLU A 26 -11.23 6.62 -5.36
CA GLU A 26 -10.84 7.45 -6.51
C GLU A 26 -10.95 6.69 -7.84
N ARG A 27 -10.81 5.37 -7.80
CA ARG A 27 -10.87 4.49 -8.97
C ARG A 27 -12.21 3.77 -9.13
N ASN A 28 -13.15 4.04 -8.24
CA ASN A 28 -14.44 3.36 -8.17
C ASN A 28 -14.30 1.82 -8.03
N LEU A 29 -13.28 1.39 -7.30
CA LEU A 29 -12.96 0.00 -7.02
C LEU A 29 -13.42 -0.40 -5.62
N LYS A 30 -13.57 -1.72 -5.42
CA LYS A 30 -13.89 -2.36 -4.15
C LYS A 30 -12.68 -3.06 -3.58
N LEU A 31 -12.75 -3.40 -2.30
CA LEU A 31 -11.71 -4.16 -1.61
C LEU A 31 -11.43 -5.52 -2.28
N SER A 32 -12.46 -6.13 -2.89
CA SER A 32 -12.33 -7.37 -3.65
C SER A 32 -11.40 -7.24 -4.85
N ASP A 33 -11.31 -6.06 -5.46
CA ASP A 33 -10.49 -5.81 -6.65
C ASP A 33 -8.99 -5.74 -6.32
N LEU A 34 -8.62 -5.63 -5.04
CA LEU A 34 -7.24 -5.75 -4.59
C LEU A 34 -6.66 -7.15 -4.85
N SER A 35 -7.51 -8.17 -5.03
CA SER A 35 -7.06 -9.50 -5.47
C SER A 35 -6.39 -9.48 -6.85
N GLN A 36 -6.63 -8.44 -7.66
CA GLN A 36 -6.04 -8.27 -8.99
C GLN A 36 -4.71 -7.51 -8.97
N LEU A 37 -4.16 -7.16 -7.80
CA LEU A 37 -2.86 -6.49 -7.66
C LEU A 37 -1.69 -7.26 -8.31
N GLY A 38 -1.85 -8.57 -8.57
CA GLY A 38 -0.88 -9.38 -9.29
C GLY A 38 -1.04 -9.40 -10.81
N GLU A 39 -2.17 -8.91 -11.34
CA GLU A 39 -2.50 -8.97 -12.78
C GLU A 39 -2.18 -7.64 -13.48
N ASP A 40 -2.42 -6.50 -12.80
CA ASP A 40 -2.16 -5.16 -13.32
C ASP A 40 -0.96 -4.52 -12.60
N LEU A 41 0.18 -4.50 -13.28
CA LEU A 41 1.42 -3.95 -12.75
C LEU A 41 1.31 -2.45 -12.47
N LEU A 42 0.65 -1.68 -13.35
CA LEU A 42 0.52 -0.24 -13.18
C LEU A 42 -0.36 0.05 -11.96
N PHE A 43 -1.43 -0.72 -11.79
CA PHE A 43 -2.28 -0.65 -10.62
C PHE A 43 -1.52 -0.90 -9.31
N ALA A 44 -0.65 -1.91 -9.28
CA ALA A 44 0.20 -2.21 -8.12
C ALA A 44 1.20 -1.08 -7.82
N LEU A 45 1.83 -0.51 -8.85
CA LEU A 45 2.77 0.59 -8.71
C LEU A 45 2.10 1.89 -8.24
N GLU A 46 0.89 2.16 -8.71
CA GLU A 46 0.14 3.34 -8.27
C GLU A 46 -0.32 3.20 -6.81
N LEU A 47 -0.77 2.01 -6.41
CA LEU A 47 -1.09 1.75 -5.01
C LEU A 47 0.15 1.91 -4.14
N ALA A 48 1.27 1.35 -4.59
CA ALA A 48 2.55 1.49 -3.92
C ALA A 48 2.93 2.96 -3.72
N PHE A 49 2.82 3.76 -4.78
CA PHE A 49 3.11 5.18 -4.77
C PHE A 49 2.20 5.95 -3.82
N ALA A 50 0.89 5.63 -3.75
CA ALA A 50 -0.02 6.20 -2.76
C ALA A 50 0.44 5.90 -1.32
N GLY A 51 0.94 4.68 -1.07
CA GLY A 51 1.55 4.30 0.20
C GLY A 51 2.83 5.07 0.53
N VAL A 52 3.68 5.33 -0.47
CA VAL A 52 4.89 6.17 -0.33
C VAL A 52 4.51 7.60 0.03
N GLN A 53 3.56 8.19 -0.70
CA GLN A 53 3.07 9.54 -0.43
C GLN A 53 2.52 9.67 1.00
N ALA A 54 1.73 8.68 1.43
CA ALA A 54 1.24 8.62 2.80
C ALA A 54 2.36 8.43 3.83
N GLY A 55 3.41 7.68 3.49
CA GLY A 55 4.60 7.49 4.32
C GLY A 55 5.35 8.80 4.55
N TYR A 56 5.65 9.55 3.49
CA TYR A 56 6.24 10.89 3.60
C TYR A 56 5.35 11.86 4.37
N LYS A 57 4.04 11.88 4.07
CA LYS A 57 3.08 12.71 4.80
C LYS A 57 3.05 12.37 6.30
N ALA A 58 3.16 11.10 6.67
CA ALA A 58 3.21 10.67 8.07
C ALA A 58 4.51 11.08 8.78
N LYS A 59 5.62 11.27 8.06
CA LYS A 59 6.85 11.91 8.57
C LYS A 59 6.76 13.43 8.68
N GLY A 60 5.73 14.06 8.11
CA GLY A 60 5.67 15.51 7.94
C GLY A 60 6.56 16.03 6.81
N GLU A 61 7.03 15.14 5.92
CA GLU A 61 7.88 15.49 4.79
C GLU A 61 7.07 15.49 3.48
N LYS A 62 7.49 16.31 2.51
CA LYS A 62 6.89 16.31 1.17
C LYS A 62 7.47 15.14 0.37
N CYS A 63 6.61 14.34 -0.27
CA CYS A 63 7.07 13.27 -1.15
C CYS A 63 7.92 13.87 -2.29
N PRO A 64 9.20 13.48 -2.45
CA PRO A 64 10.08 14.00 -3.49
C PRO A 64 9.85 13.32 -4.85
N TYR A 65 9.10 12.22 -4.88
CA TYR A 65 8.87 11.41 -6.07
C TYR A 65 7.54 11.75 -6.74
N THR A 66 7.55 11.69 -8.08
CA THR A 66 6.34 11.54 -8.91
C THR A 66 6.11 10.05 -9.19
N LEU A 67 4.93 9.69 -9.68
CA LEU A 67 4.64 8.30 -10.06
C LEU A 67 5.66 7.79 -11.09
N GLU A 68 5.95 8.57 -12.12
CA GLU A 68 6.94 8.25 -13.16
C GLU A 68 8.33 7.98 -12.55
N LYS A 69 8.85 8.89 -11.71
CA LYS A 69 10.15 8.71 -11.05
C LYS A 69 10.18 7.53 -10.09
N PHE A 70 9.03 7.21 -9.49
CA PHE A 70 8.90 6.03 -8.65
C PHE A 70 8.97 4.75 -9.49
N CYS A 71 8.28 4.70 -10.63
CA CYS A 71 8.38 3.59 -11.58
C CYS A 71 9.81 3.43 -12.11
N ASP A 72 10.49 4.52 -12.50
CA ASP A 72 11.90 4.47 -12.93
C ASP A 72 12.79 3.86 -11.83
N LEU A 73 12.55 4.25 -10.57
CA LEU A 73 13.32 3.76 -9.42
C LEU A 73 13.05 2.27 -9.14
N VAL A 74 11.83 1.81 -9.40
CA VAL A 74 11.46 0.40 -9.33
C VAL A 74 12.06 -0.40 -10.49
N ASP A 75 12.13 0.16 -11.71
CA ASP A 75 12.75 -0.48 -12.87
C ASP A 75 14.27 -0.69 -12.68
N LEU A 76 14.93 0.21 -11.96
CA LEU A 76 16.33 0.05 -11.55
C LEU A 76 16.54 -1.13 -10.59
N ASP A 77 15.50 -1.57 -9.88
CA ASP A 77 15.52 -2.73 -8.99
C ASP A 77 14.55 -3.80 -9.52
N LYS A 78 15.06 -4.72 -10.35
CA LYS A 78 14.28 -5.84 -10.93
C LYS A 78 13.56 -6.73 -9.88
N LYS A 79 13.87 -6.60 -8.58
CA LYS A 79 13.17 -7.27 -7.47
C LYS A 79 12.30 -6.34 -6.63
N GLY A 80 12.35 -5.03 -6.90
CA GLY A 80 11.61 -3.98 -6.20
C GLY A 80 10.10 -4.18 -6.31
N ILE A 81 9.59 -4.52 -7.50
CA ILE A 81 8.17 -4.81 -7.72
C ILE A 81 7.66 -5.89 -6.77
N ASN A 82 8.34 -7.05 -6.73
CA ASN A 82 7.90 -8.16 -5.88
C ASN A 82 7.90 -7.77 -4.39
N ARG A 83 8.91 -7.03 -3.93
CA ARG A 83 8.96 -6.55 -2.53
C ARG A 83 7.84 -5.58 -2.21
N ILE A 84 7.52 -4.69 -3.15
CA ILE A 84 6.44 -3.70 -3.00
C ILE A 84 5.09 -4.41 -2.94
N THR A 85 4.83 -5.32 -3.88
CA THR A 85 3.58 -6.09 -3.92
C THR A 85 3.44 -6.95 -2.67
N GLU A 86 4.50 -7.64 -2.22
CA GLU A 86 4.49 -8.37 -0.96
C GLU A 86 4.20 -7.46 0.24
N LEU A 87 4.77 -6.25 0.27
CA LEU A 87 4.54 -5.33 1.37
C LEU A 87 3.12 -4.77 1.38
N ILE A 88 2.55 -4.49 0.21
CA ILE A 88 1.14 -4.14 0.04
C ILE A 88 0.26 -5.29 0.56
N THR A 89 0.50 -6.53 0.10
CA THR A 89 -0.25 -7.71 0.54
C THR A 89 -0.13 -7.93 2.05
N ASN A 90 1.07 -7.81 2.62
CA ASN A 90 1.29 -7.99 4.05
C ASN A 90 0.64 -6.89 4.92
N GLU A 91 0.48 -5.67 4.40
CA GLU A 91 -0.18 -4.58 5.13
C GLU A 91 -1.71 -4.57 4.93
N ILE A 92 -2.20 -5.06 3.79
CA ILE A 92 -3.63 -5.23 3.49
C ILE A 92 -4.19 -6.48 4.18
N SER A 93 -3.36 -7.52 4.34
CA SER A 93 -3.69 -8.70 5.13
C SER A 93 -3.82 -8.27 6.58
N VAL A 94 -5.02 -7.82 6.94
CA VAL A 94 -5.49 -7.75 8.32
C VAL A 94 -5.15 -9.13 8.90
N PRO A 95 -4.38 -9.24 10.00
CA PRO A 95 -4.36 -10.49 10.72
C PRO A 95 -5.83 -10.78 11.04
N GLU A 96 -6.39 -11.81 10.41
CA GLU A 96 -7.65 -12.38 10.86
C GLU A 96 -7.37 -12.84 12.29
N ASP A 97 -7.63 -11.95 13.24
CA ASP A 97 -7.60 -12.24 14.65
C ASP A 97 -8.95 -12.93 14.93
N PRO A 98 -8.97 -14.26 15.07
CA PRO A 98 -10.22 -15.00 15.24
C PRO A 98 -10.97 -14.59 16.52
N GLU A 99 -10.35 -13.84 17.45
CA GLU A 99 -10.97 -13.38 18.68
C GLU A 99 -11.84 -12.11 18.50
N ARG A 100 -11.63 -11.31 17.44
CA ARG A 100 -12.43 -10.07 17.22
C ARG A 100 -13.83 -10.29 16.64
N LYS A 101 -14.25 -11.52 16.37
CA LYS A 101 -15.62 -11.82 15.93
C LYS A 101 -16.67 -11.67 17.04
N ASN A 102 -16.26 -11.70 18.31
CA ASN A 102 -17.22 -11.67 19.43
C ASN A 102 -17.59 -10.28 19.93
N GLU A 103 -16.75 -9.25 19.79
CA GLU A 103 -17.04 -7.93 20.39
C GLU A 103 -18.06 -7.09 19.59
N ILE A 104 -18.25 -7.36 18.31
CA ILE A 104 -19.18 -6.59 17.46
C ILE A 104 -20.63 -7.11 17.60
N ALA A 105 -20.82 -8.34 18.05
CA ALA A 105 -22.14 -8.94 18.24
C ALA A 105 -22.83 -8.45 19.54
N GLU A 106 -22.06 -8.05 20.55
CA GLU A 106 -22.61 -7.62 21.85
C GLU A 106 -23.04 -6.14 21.88
N ALA A 107 -22.60 -5.31 20.93
CA ALA A 107 -23.01 -3.90 20.85
C ALA A 107 -24.32 -3.65 20.09
N VAL A 108 -24.95 -4.71 19.55
CA VAL A 108 -26.18 -4.63 18.73
C VAL A 108 -27.28 -5.58 19.27
N SER A 109 -27.12 -6.11 20.49
CA SER A 109 -28.16 -6.89 21.18
C SER A 109 -28.91 -6.07 22.22
#